data_AF-A0A963MJX9-F1
#
_entry.id   AF-A0A963MJX9-F1
#
_cell.length_a   1.000
_cell.length_b   1.000
_cell.length_c   1.000
_cell.angle_alpha   90.00
_cell.angle_beta   90.00
_cell.angle_gamma   90.00
#
_symmetry.space_group_name_H-M   'P 1'
#
loop_
_entity.id
_entity.type
_entity.pdbx_description
1 polymer ?
#
loop_
_entity_poly.entity_id
_entity_poly.type
_entity_poly.pdbx_seq_one_letter_code
_entity_poly.pdbx_strand_id
1 'polypeptide(L)'
;MTSRHSARGSRLADWPEPSTCEPIAEAAEEICDGLDNDCDGVVDDAEGVGRPCEAGVGACSAPGLMVCGPEGVICGAVPGLPAPERCDGADNDCNGFVDDVEGVGERCSAGEGACAVAGRVVCTPAGPRCDAVAGAPSPEACDGVDNDCNGIVDDAAGVGQPYSVGRGACA
;
A
#
# COMPACT_ATOMS: atom_id res chain seq x y z
N MET A 1 -78.23 4.75 47.01
CA MET A 1 -78.80 3.74 46.10
C MET A 1 -78.64 4.24 44.68
N THR A 2 -77.70 3.62 43.95
CA THR A 2 -77.60 3.40 42.48
C THR A 2 -78.03 4.44 41.44
N SER A 3 -77.23 4.43 40.36
CA SER A 3 -77.49 4.87 38.96
C SER A 3 -77.30 6.37 38.68
N ARG A 4 -76.64 6.83 37.60
CA ARG A 4 -76.11 6.19 36.38
C ARG A 4 -75.36 7.27 35.53
N HIS A 5 -74.52 6.81 34.60
CA HIS A 5 -73.96 7.51 33.41
C HIS A 5 -72.95 8.66 33.60
N SER A 6 -71.71 8.47 33.15
CA SER A 6 -71.36 8.75 31.74
C SER A 6 -69.87 8.47 31.55
N ALA A 7 -69.55 7.43 30.76
CA ALA A 7 -68.24 7.32 30.15
C ALA A 7 -67.99 8.59 29.33
N ARG A 8 -66.98 9.38 29.70
CA ARG A 8 -66.40 10.37 28.82
C ARG A 8 -65.02 9.87 28.47
N GLY A 9 -64.88 9.44 27.22
CA GLY A 9 -63.59 9.21 26.60
C GLY A 9 -62.76 10.47 26.72
N SER A 10 -61.60 10.34 27.35
CA SER A 10 -60.50 11.27 27.21
C SER A 10 -59.49 10.58 26.33
N ARG A 11 -59.56 10.97 25.06
CA ARG A 11 -58.63 10.73 23.96
C ARG A 11 -57.24 10.40 24.49
N LEU A 12 -56.81 9.16 24.23
CA LEU A 12 -55.39 8.86 24.11
C LEU A 12 -54.83 9.93 23.18
N ALA A 13 -53.84 10.67 23.66
CA ALA A 13 -53.10 11.58 22.82
C ALA A 13 -52.46 10.73 21.73
N ASP A 14 -53.01 10.87 20.53
CA ASP A 14 -52.43 10.54 19.23
C ASP A 14 -51.00 11.12 19.20
N TRP A 15 -50.03 10.35 19.69
CA TRP A 15 -48.68 10.45 19.21
C TRP A 15 -48.66 9.63 17.92
N PRO A 16 -48.27 10.18 16.76
CA PRO A 16 -48.03 9.34 15.60
C PRO A 16 -46.90 8.38 15.98
N GLU A 17 -47.22 7.10 16.09
CA GLU A 17 -46.25 6.02 16.21
C GLU A 17 -45.29 6.14 15.01
N PRO A 18 -43.97 6.32 15.22
CA PRO A 18 -43.05 6.64 14.14
C PRO A 18 -42.68 5.35 13.40
N SER A 19 -43.52 4.88 12.46
CA SER A 19 -43.22 3.84 11.44
C SER A 19 -44.46 3.14 10.87
N THR A 20 -45.58 3.84 10.68
CA THR A 20 -46.64 3.28 9.82
C THR A 20 -46.34 3.68 8.40
N CYS A 21 -45.61 2.81 7.69
CA CYS A 21 -45.50 2.85 6.24
C CYS A 21 -46.91 2.58 5.70
N GLU A 22 -47.67 3.65 5.46
CA GLU A 22 -48.98 3.53 4.85
C GLU A 22 -48.72 3.06 3.42
N PRO A 23 -49.19 1.86 3.01
CA PRO A 23 -48.83 1.28 1.71
C PRO A 23 -49.47 2.10 0.60
N ILE A 24 -48.80 3.18 0.21
CA ILE A 24 -49.13 3.97 -0.96
C ILE A 24 -48.68 3.17 -2.18
N ALA A 25 -49.57 3.11 -3.16
CA ALA A 25 -49.58 2.11 -4.23
C ALA A 25 -48.46 2.23 -5.28
N GLU A 26 -47.30 2.80 -4.95
CA GLU A 26 -46.06 2.70 -5.72
C GLU A 26 -44.90 2.55 -4.71
N ALA A 27 -44.38 1.33 -4.53
CA ALA A 27 -43.17 1.11 -3.76
C ALA A 27 -42.04 1.96 -4.36
N ALA A 28 -41.45 2.85 -3.56
CA ALA A 28 -40.32 3.64 -4.00
C ALA A 28 -39.05 2.78 -4.03
N GLU A 29 -37.97 3.28 -4.64
CA GLU A 29 -36.66 2.63 -4.53
C GLU A 29 -36.10 2.85 -3.12
N GLU A 30 -35.55 1.80 -2.52
CA GLU A 30 -34.89 1.90 -1.22
C GLU A 30 -33.61 2.71 -1.29
N ILE A 31 -33.44 3.61 -0.32
CA ILE A 31 -32.30 4.51 -0.21
C ILE A 31 -31.79 4.52 1.22
N CYS A 32 -30.51 4.88 1.39
CA CYS A 32 -29.89 4.97 2.71
C CYS A 32 -30.26 6.29 3.42
N ASP A 33 -31.47 6.40 3.94
CA ASP A 33 -31.95 7.60 4.65
C ASP A 33 -32.50 7.32 6.06
N GLY A 34 -32.42 6.08 6.53
CA GLY A 34 -32.89 5.63 7.83
C GLY A 34 -34.39 5.36 7.88
N LEU A 35 -35.07 5.39 6.73
CA LEU A 35 -36.49 5.08 6.57
C LEU A 35 -36.67 3.81 5.71
N ASP A 36 -37.82 3.19 5.86
CA ASP A 36 -38.31 2.11 5.00
C ASP A 36 -39.19 2.79 3.93
N ASN A 37 -38.64 2.98 2.73
CA ASN A 37 -39.20 3.78 1.64
C ASN A 37 -40.07 2.94 0.68
N ASP A 38 -39.84 1.64 0.61
CA ASP A 38 -40.57 0.67 -0.19
C ASP A 38 -41.60 -0.13 0.63
N CYS A 39 -41.58 0.05 1.96
CA CYS A 39 -42.48 -0.52 2.94
C CYS A 39 -42.41 -2.06 3.00
N ASP A 40 -41.27 -2.67 2.71
CA ASP A 40 -41.07 -4.12 2.79
C ASP A 40 -40.78 -4.63 4.22
N GLY A 41 -40.51 -3.71 5.15
CA GLY A 41 -40.22 -3.98 6.56
C GLY A 41 -38.74 -4.07 6.91
N VAL A 42 -37.84 -3.78 5.96
CA VAL A 42 -36.39 -3.70 6.17
C VAL A 42 -35.92 -2.27 5.90
N VAL A 43 -35.44 -1.58 6.93
CA VAL A 43 -34.89 -0.23 6.78
C VAL A 43 -33.53 -0.29 6.08
N ASP A 44 -33.31 0.62 5.12
CA ASP A 44 -32.03 0.85 4.44
C ASP A 44 -31.45 -0.39 3.72
N ASP A 45 -32.29 -1.23 3.10
CA ASP A 45 -31.86 -2.41 2.33
C ASP A 45 -31.63 -2.12 0.83
N ALA A 46 -31.34 -0.86 0.52
CA ALA A 46 -31.05 -0.33 -0.81
C ALA A 46 -30.20 -1.26 -1.69
N GLU A 47 -30.43 -1.20 -3.01
CA GLU A 47 -29.80 -2.12 -3.95
C GLU A 47 -28.28 -2.16 -3.77
N GLY A 48 -27.80 -3.36 -3.44
CA GLY A 48 -26.38 -3.64 -3.34
C GLY A 48 -25.84 -3.72 -1.91
N VAL A 49 -26.60 -3.30 -0.89
CA VAL A 49 -26.29 -3.60 0.51
C VAL A 49 -26.12 -5.11 0.69
N GLY A 50 -25.11 -5.52 1.48
CA GLY A 50 -24.78 -6.92 1.73
C GLY A 50 -24.03 -7.63 0.60
N ARG A 51 -23.80 -6.99 -0.56
CA ARG A 51 -22.91 -7.53 -1.60
C ARG A 51 -21.44 -7.46 -1.14
N PRO A 52 -20.58 -8.40 -1.54
CA PRO A 52 -19.16 -8.31 -1.24
C PRO A 52 -18.52 -7.12 -1.95
N CYS A 53 -17.58 -6.48 -1.26
CA CYS A 53 -16.73 -5.43 -1.78
C CYS A 53 -15.31 -5.58 -1.24
N GLU A 54 -14.36 -4.86 -1.82
CA GLU A 54 -12.98 -4.79 -1.35
C GLU A 54 -12.56 -3.32 -1.22
N ALA A 55 -11.76 -3.01 -0.20
CA ALA A 55 -11.17 -1.70 -0.02
C ALA A 55 -9.70 -1.82 0.39
N GLY A 56 -8.89 -0.86 -0.06
CA GLY A 56 -7.45 -0.85 0.14
C GLY A 56 -6.69 -1.09 -1.16
N VAL A 57 -5.37 -0.92 -1.10
CA VAL A 57 -4.44 -1.12 -2.21
C VAL A 57 -3.39 -2.13 -1.78
N GLY A 58 -2.89 -2.93 -2.72
CA GLY A 58 -1.80 -3.87 -2.43
C GLY A 58 -2.14 -4.85 -1.32
N ALA A 59 -1.20 -5.01 -0.38
CA ALA A 59 -1.34 -5.86 0.79
C ALA A 59 -2.40 -5.37 1.79
N CYS A 60 -2.85 -4.11 1.70
CA CYS A 60 -3.93 -3.58 2.52
C CYS A 60 -5.33 -3.86 1.96
N SER A 61 -5.46 -4.50 0.79
CA SER A 61 -6.78 -4.87 0.28
C SER A 61 -7.48 -5.82 1.25
N ALA A 62 -8.66 -5.42 1.72
CA ALA A 62 -9.47 -6.16 2.67
C ALA A 62 -10.88 -6.36 2.12
N PRO A 63 -11.44 -7.57 2.24
CA PRO A 63 -12.83 -7.82 1.88
C PRO A 63 -13.78 -7.24 2.92
N GLY A 64 -14.97 -6.86 2.47
CA GLY A 64 -16.07 -6.46 3.32
C GLY A 64 -17.39 -6.59 2.58
N LEU A 65 -18.40 -5.92 3.12
CA LEU A 65 -19.73 -5.86 2.52
C LEU A 65 -20.09 -4.41 2.23
N MET A 66 -20.89 -4.21 1.20
CA MET A 66 -21.57 -2.95 0.95
C MET A 66 -22.56 -2.67 2.09
N VAL A 67 -22.57 -1.44 2.59
CA VAL A 67 -23.39 -0.97 3.71
C VAL A 67 -23.94 0.41 3.40
N CYS A 68 -25.00 0.82 4.09
CA CYS A 68 -25.44 2.21 4.03
C CYS A 68 -24.46 3.13 4.76
N GLY A 69 -23.95 4.11 4.02
CA GLY A 69 -23.12 5.21 4.50
C GLY A 69 -23.83 6.56 4.35
N PRO A 70 -23.15 7.66 4.68
CA PRO A 70 -23.77 8.99 4.73
C PRO A 70 -24.19 9.54 3.35
N GLU A 71 -23.67 8.98 2.26
CA GLU A 71 -23.94 9.42 0.88
C GLU A 71 -24.55 8.31 0.01
N GLY A 72 -25.10 7.26 0.64
CA GLY A 72 -25.65 6.08 -0.04
C GLY A 72 -24.89 4.80 0.27
N VAL A 73 -25.02 3.79 -0.60
CA VAL A 73 -24.37 2.49 -0.41
C VAL A 73 -22.86 2.61 -0.65
N ILE A 74 -22.06 2.32 0.38
CA ILE A 74 -20.59 2.38 0.36
C ILE A 74 -20.00 1.02 0.72
N CYS A 75 -18.73 0.79 0.38
CA CYS A 75 -18.03 -0.38 0.88
C CYS A 75 -17.65 -0.20 2.36
N GLY A 76 -18.17 -1.06 3.23
CA GLY A 76 -17.86 -1.08 4.67
C GLY A 76 -16.57 -1.82 5.01
N ALA A 77 -15.78 -2.23 4.02
CA ALA A 77 -14.48 -2.84 4.25
C ALA A 77 -13.51 -1.81 4.86
N VAL A 78 -12.76 -2.25 5.87
CA VAL A 78 -11.69 -1.45 6.48
C VAL A 78 -10.37 -1.96 5.90
N PRO A 79 -9.63 -1.15 5.12
CA PRO A 79 -8.32 -1.54 4.60
C PRO A 79 -7.36 -1.96 5.71
N GLY A 80 -6.43 -2.84 5.37
CA GLY A 80 -5.29 -3.16 6.22
C GLY A 80 -4.46 -1.93 6.56
N LEU A 81 -3.68 -2.02 7.64
CA LEU A 81 -2.71 -0.98 7.97
C LEU A 81 -1.47 -1.13 7.08
N PRO A 82 -0.90 -0.01 6.60
CA PRO A 82 0.34 -0.05 5.85
C PRO A 82 1.50 -0.51 6.73
N ALA A 83 2.43 -1.23 6.13
CA ALA A 83 3.67 -1.71 6.72
C ALA A 83 4.86 -1.20 5.90
N PRO A 84 6.09 -1.15 6.46
CA PRO A 84 7.25 -0.78 5.68
C PRO A 84 7.46 -1.69 4.46
N GLU A 85 7.84 -1.07 3.35
CA GLU A 85 8.15 -1.77 2.11
C GLU A 85 9.30 -2.77 2.23
N ARG A 86 9.19 -3.85 1.48
CA ARG A 86 10.14 -4.96 1.44
C ARG A 86 10.19 -5.48 0.02
N CYS A 87 11.34 -6.02 -0.39
CA CYS A 87 11.48 -6.71 -1.67
C CYS A 87 10.82 -8.11 -1.62
N ASP A 88 9.50 -8.17 -1.48
CA ASP A 88 8.73 -9.41 -1.41
C ASP A 88 7.66 -9.54 -2.50
N GLY A 89 7.62 -8.60 -3.43
CA GLY A 89 6.68 -8.56 -4.55
C GLY A 89 5.29 -8.06 -4.16
N ALA A 90 5.13 -7.50 -2.96
CA ALA A 90 3.89 -6.90 -2.49
C ALA A 90 4.07 -5.38 -2.26
N ASP A 91 2.96 -4.66 -2.39
CA ASP A 91 2.82 -3.27 -1.95
C ASP A 91 2.35 -3.30 -0.49
N ASN A 92 3.31 -3.28 0.42
CA ASN A 92 3.15 -3.42 1.86
C ASN A 92 2.73 -2.10 2.52
N ASP A 93 3.16 -0.97 2.00
CA ASP A 93 2.85 0.37 2.50
C ASP A 93 1.58 0.97 1.86
N CYS A 94 1.04 0.25 0.88
CA CYS A 94 -0.26 0.48 0.25
C CYS A 94 -0.34 1.82 -0.48
N ASN A 95 0.79 2.24 -1.04
CA ASN A 95 0.93 3.47 -1.80
C ASN A 95 0.67 3.28 -3.32
N GLY A 96 0.47 2.04 -3.78
CA GLY A 96 0.21 1.68 -5.17
C GLY A 96 1.45 1.28 -5.98
N PHE A 97 2.63 1.24 -5.36
CA PHE A 97 3.88 0.79 -5.95
C PHE A 97 4.34 -0.50 -5.26
N VAL A 98 4.86 -1.44 -6.06
CA VAL A 98 5.37 -2.71 -5.53
C VAL A 98 6.88 -2.59 -5.37
N ASP A 99 7.38 -3.04 -4.22
CA ASP A 99 8.83 -3.13 -3.93
C ASP A 99 9.57 -1.78 -4.06
N ASP A 100 8.92 -0.65 -3.76
CA ASP A 100 9.51 0.71 -3.81
C ASP A 100 10.33 1.05 -2.56
N VAL A 101 11.11 0.08 -2.10
CA VAL A 101 12.07 0.23 -1.00
C VAL A 101 13.07 1.35 -1.30
N GLU A 102 13.41 2.14 -0.28
CA GLU A 102 14.40 3.21 -0.38
C GLU A 102 15.72 2.72 -1.04
N GLY A 103 16.20 3.50 -2.01
CA GLY A 103 17.42 3.21 -2.75
C GLY A 103 17.23 2.31 -3.99
N VAL A 104 16.10 1.61 -4.14
CA VAL A 104 15.83 0.83 -5.36
C VAL A 104 15.76 1.75 -6.59
N GLY A 105 16.43 1.36 -7.67
CA GLY A 105 16.55 2.13 -8.91
C GLY A 105 17.70 3.17 -8.92
N GLU A 106 18.27 3.49 -7.77
CA GLU A 106 19.45 4.35 -7.68
C GLU A 106 20.67 3.73 -8.37
N ARG A 107 21.61 4.58 -8.80
CA ARG A 107 22.87 4.12 -9.38
C ARG A 107 23.76 3.54 -8.30
N CYS A 108 24.42 2.43 -8.60
CA CYS A 108 25.42 1.83 -7.73
C CYS A 108 26.62 1.36 -8.57
N SER A 109 27.67 0.88 -7.91
CA SER A 109 28.84 0.28 -8.57
C SER A 109 29.36 -0.90 -7.77
N ALA A 110 29.99 -1.85 -8.45
CA ALA A 110 30.71 -2.97 -7.84
C ALA A 110 32.15 -3.04 -8.38
N GLY A 111 33.10 -3.36 -7.51
CA GLY A 111 34.54 -3.37 -7.84
C GLY A 111 35.24 -2.05 -7.53
N GLU A 112 36.56 -2.10 -7.53
CA GLU A 112 37.46 -0.96 -7.31
C GLU A 112 38.37 -0.77 -8.54
N GLY A 113 38.98 0.40 -8.69
CA GLY A 113 39.90 0.67 -9.79
C GLY A 113 39.30 0.40 -11.18
N ALA A 114 40.07 -0.32 -12.01
CA ALA A 114 39.66 -0.76 -13.34
C ALA A 114 38.47 -1.74 -13.33
N CYS A 115 38.21 -2.42 -12.21
CA CYS A 115 37.11 -3.37 -12.07
C CYS A 115 35.78 -2.71 -11.70
N ALA A 116 35.74 -1.40 -11.48
CA ALA A 116 34.53 -0.70 -11.12
C ALA A 116 33.50 -0.74 -12.27
N VAL A 117 32.41 -1.46 -12.05
CA VAL A 117 31.29 -1.59 -12.99
C VAL A 117 30.07 -0.88 -12.42
N ALA A 118 29.44 -0.02 -13.22
CA ALA A 118 28.21 0.67 -12.84
C ALA A 118 26.99 -0.26 -12.98
N GLY A 119 26.01 -0.07 -12.10
CA GLY A 119 24.73 -0.76 -12.11
C GLY A 119 23.63 0.04 -11.43
N ARG A 120 22.57 -0.65 -11.05
CA ARG A 120 21.46 -0.12 -10.25
C ARG A 120 21.14 -1.01 -9.08
N VAL A 121 20.60 -0.38 -8.04
CA VAL A 121 20.01 -1.13 -6.93
C VAL A 121 18.71 -1.76 -7.42
N VAL A 122 18.58 -3.07 -7.24
CA VAL A 122 17.42 -3.87 -7.61
C VAL A 122 16.92 -4.64 -6.41
N CYS A 123 15.62 -4.94 -6.40
CA CYS A 123 15.04 -5.78 -5.36
C CYS A 123 15.38 -7.25 -5.54
N THR A 124 15.58 -7.91 -4.41
CA THR A 124 15.87 -9.35 -4.33
C THR A 124 15.23 -9.93 -3.09
N PRO A 125 15.09 -11.27 -2.99
CA PRO A 125 14.55 -11.88 -1.78
C PRO A 125 15.33 -11.58 -0.49
N ALA A 126 16.59 -11.13 -0.61
CA ALA A 126 17.43 -10.72 0.52
C ALA A 126 17.39 -9.21 0.81
N GLY A 127 16.63 -8.43 0.03
CA GLY A 127 16.57 -6.97 0.09
C GLY A 127 17.19 -6.29 -1.14
N PRO A 128 17.29 -4.95 -1.13
CA PRO A 128 17.88 -4.17 -2.21
C PRO A 128 19.38 -4.50 -2.36
N ARG A 129 19.82 -4.83 -3.58
CA ARG A 129 21.24 -5.08 -3.89
C ARG A 129 21.64 -4.39 -5.19
N CYS A 130 22.91 -4.05 -5.33
CA CYS A 130 23.45 -3.64 -6.63
C CYS A 130 23.45 -4.81 -7.61
N ASP A 131 22.94 -4.61 -8.83
CA ASP A 131 22.98 -5.61 -9.90
C ASP A 131 24.34 -5.70 -10.62
N ALA A 132 25.23 -4.74 -10.38
CA ALA A 132 26.57 -4.73 -10.94
C ALA A 132 27.40 -5.89 -10.37
N VAL A 133 28.18 -6.51 -11.27
CA VAL A 133 29.21 -7.49 -10.92
C VAL A 133 30.55 -6.84 -11.23
N ALA A 134 31.48 -6.88 -10.27
CA ALA A 134 32.81 -6.32 -10.46
C ALA A 134 33.50 -6.94 -11.68
N GLY A 135 34.27 -6.11 -12.39
CA GLY A 135 35.14 -6.57 -13.47
C GLY A 135 36.16 -7.59 -12.99
N ALA A 136 36.67 -8.41 -13.92
CA ALA A 136 37.75 -9.33 -13.60
C ALA A 136 39.06 -8.55 -13.41
N PRO A 137 39.84 -8.83 -12.35
CA PRO A 137 41.13 -8.21 -12.16
C PRO A 137 42.12 -8.70 -13.23
N SER A 138 43.09 -7.84 -13.55
CA SER A 138 44.20 -8.12 -14.45
C SER A 138 45.52 -7.83 -13.74
N PRO A 139 46.66 -8.36 -14.21
CA PRO A 139 47.95 -8.07 -13.58
C PRO A 139 48.23 -6.56 -13.56
N GLU A 140 48.72 -6.09 -12.43
CA GLU A 140 49.14 -4.70 -12.28
C GLU A 140 50.13 -4.26 -13.36
N ALA A 141 49.89 -3.06 -13.87
CA ALA A 141 50.75 -2.33 -14.78
C ALA A 141 50.98 -0.94 -14.20
N CYS A 142 52.15 -0.37 -14.45
CA CYS A 142 52.46 0.99 -14.04
C CYS A 142 51.80 2.04 -14.96
N ASP A 143 50.48 2.07 -15.00
CA ASP A 143 49.70 2.98 -15.85
C ASP A 143 48.85 3.97 -15.04
N GLY A 144 49.00 3.98 -13.70
CA GLY A 144 48.25 4.84 -12.80
C GLY A 144 46.82 4.33 -12.55
N VAL A 145 46.53 3.07 -12.89
CA VAL A 145 45.25 2.41 -12.67
C VAL A 145 45.47 1.18 -11.78
N ASP A 146 44.57 0.99 -10.81
CA ASP A 146 44.45 -0.26 -10.05
C ASP A 146 43.79 -1.32 -10.95
N ASN A 147 44.63 -2.09 -11.63
CA ASN A 147 44.29 -3.10 -12.63
C ASN A 147 43.94 -4.45 -11.98
N ASP A 148 44.53 -4.76 -10.82
CA ASP A 148 44.25 -5.98 -10.05
C ASP A 148 43.15 -5.81 -9.00
N CYS A 149 42.68 -4.57 -8.83
CA CYS A 149 41.50 -4.17 -8.08
C CYS A 149 41.61 -4.49 -6.59
N ASN A 150 42.83 -4.31 -6.05
CA ASN A 150 43.15 -4.54 -4.65
C ASN A 150 43.06 -3.27 -3.78
N GLY A 151 42.75 -2.12 -4.41
CA GLY A 151 42.62 -0.81 -3.76
C GLY A 151 43.93 -0.02 -3.70
N ILE A 152 45.00 -0.52 -4.31
CA ILE A 152 46.31 0.13 -4.39
C ILE A 152 46.68 0.29 -5.86
N VAL A 153 46.94 1.52 -6.28
CA VAL A 153 47.38 1.82 -7.64
C VAL A 153 48.87 1.49 -7.81
N ASP A 154 49.22 0.79 -8.90
CA ASP A 154 50.58 0.49 -9.35
C ASP A 154 51.42 -0.34 -8.34
N ASP A 155 50.87 -1.40 -7.72
CA ASP A 155 51.56 -2.22 -6.68
C ASP A 155 52.17 -3.55 -7.20
N ALA A 156 52.46 -3.62 -8.49
CA ALA A 156 53.02 -4.79 -9.15
C ALA A 156 54.18 -5.47 -8.40
N ALA A 157 54.05 -6.79 -8.16
CA ALA A 157 55.05 -7.59 -7.47
C ALA A 157 56.42 -7.56 -8.19
N GLY A 158 57.42 -6.97 -7.54
CA GLY A 158 58.77 -6.81 -8.08
C GLY A 158 59.17 -5.37 -8.40
N VAL A 159 58.24 -4.42 -8.26
CA VAL A 159 58.49 -2.97 -8.33
C VAL A 159 58.45 -2.44 -6.89
N GLY A 160 59.57 -1.92 -6.40
CA GLY A 160 59.76 -1.66 -4.97
C GLY A 160 58.95 -0.47 -4.43
N GLN A 161 58.15 -0.74 -3.39
CA GLN A 161 57.52 0.21 -2.44
C GLN A 161 56.35 1.07 -2.98
N PRO A 162 55.31 1.34 -2.16
CA PRO A 162 54.19 2.21 -2.53
C PRO A 162 54.71 3.64 -2.76
N TYR A 163 54.62 4.10 -4.01
CA TYR A 163 55.11 5.41 -4.44
C TYR A 163 54.20 6.53 -3.91
N SER A 164 54.79 7.51 -3.23
CA SER A 164 54.12 8.78 -2.90
C SER A 164 54.38 9.79 -4.01
N VAL A 165 53.29 10.33 -4.56
CA VAL A 165 53.15 11.35 -5.61
C VAL A 165 54.41 12.17 -5.94
N GLY A 166 54.95 11.98 -7.14
CA GLY A 166 55.89 12.95 -7.72
C GLY A 166 56.84 12.40 -8.78
N ARG A 167 56.46 12.53 -10.05
CA ARG A 167 57.28 12.40 -11.27
C ARG A 167 57.82 11.00 -11.59
N GLY A 168 57.04 10.28 -12.39
CA GLY A 168 57.53 9.69 -13.64
C GLY A 168 58.46 8.48 -13.55
N ALA A 169 57.89 7.36 -14.00
CA ALA A 169 58.51 6.15 -14.53
C ALA A 169 58.83 5.04 -13.53
N CYS A 170 58.19 3.90 -13.75
CA CYS A 170 58.68 2.61 -13.33
C CYS A 170 60.03 2.33 -14.00
N ALA A 171 61.09 2.60 -13.23
CA ALA A 171 62.43 2.05 -13.31
C ALA A 171 63.16 2.35 -11.99
#